data_AF-A0A2T0VL88-F1
#
_entry.id   AF-A0A2T0VL88-F1
#
_cell.length_a   1.000
_cell.length_b   1.000
_cell.length_c   1.000
_cell.angle_alpha   90.00
_cell.angle_beta   90.00
_cell.angle_gamma   90.00
#
_symmetry.space_group_name_H-M   'P 1'
#
loop_
_entity.id
_entity.type
_entity.pdbx_description
1 polymer ?
#
loop_
_entity_poly.entity_id
_entity_poly.type
_entity_poly.pdbx_seq_one_letter_code
_entity_poly.pdbx_strand_id
1 'polypeptide(L)'
;MKKRRHVPLNSAAWLKLRAQVLAEEPLCRMCAAAGYTTPATDVDHVTNGDGDYTDDNRRENLQPLCHECHSRKTRAEIEGADVIEVRGCDKDGNPLDPNHHWNLSR
;
A
#
# COMPACT_ATOMS: atom_id res chain seq x y z
N MET A 1 14.95 -6.62 17.65
CA MET A 1 13.61 -6.61 18.29
C MET A 1 12.71 -5.71 17.46
N LYS A 2 11.53 -6.16 17.01
CA LYS A 2 10.56 -5.28 16.34
C LYS A 2 10.04 -4.27 17.37
N LYS A 3 10.17 -2.97 17.11
CA LYS A 3 9.64 -1.92 18.00
C LYS A 3 8.11 -2.07 18.10
N ARG A 4 7.55 -1.77 19.27
CA ARG A 4 6.09 -1.80 19.50
C ARG A 4 5.49 -0.50 18.99
N ARG A 5 4.36 -0.60 18.27
CA ARG A 5 3.58 0.57 17.82
C ARG A 5 3.10 1.39 19.01
N HIS A 6 3.12 2.72 18.91
CA HIS A 6 2.46 3.61 19.87
C HIS A 6 0.95 3.38 19.90
N VAL A 7 0.34 3.19 18.72
CA VAL A 7 -1.07 2.79 18.58
C VAL A 7 -1.13 1.40 17.97
N PRO A 8 -1.51 0.36 18.74
CA PRO A 8 -1.68 -0.98 18.18
C PRO A 8 -2.80 -1.01 17.14
N LEU A 9 -2.60 -1.73 16.03
CA LEU A 9 -3.60 -1.85 14.94
C LEU A 9 -4.86 -2.65 15.34
N ASN A 10 -4.88 -3.26 16.52
CA ASN A 10 -6.06 -3.91 17.11
C ASN A 10 -6.69 -3.07 18.24
N SER A 11 -6.19 -1.85 18.49
CA SER A 11 -6.73 -0.98 19.54
C SER A 11 -8.01 -0.27 19.09
N ALA A 12 -8.85 0.11 20.04
CA ALA A 12 -10.05 0.91 19.78
C ALA A 12 -9.71 2.26 19.12
N ALA A 13 -8.58 2.86 19.49
CA ALA A 13 -8.09 4.11 18.89
C ALA A 13 -7.81 3.92 17.38
N TRP A 14 -7.14 2.84 17.01
CA TRP A 14 -6.92 2.51 15.60
C TRP A 14 -8.22 2.22 14.86
N LEU A 15 -9.12 1.42 15.43
CA LEU A 15 -10.39 1.10 14.78
C LEU A 15 -11.22 2.35 14.49
N LYS A 16 -11.22 3.33 15.41
CA LYS A 16 -11.87 4.64 15.21
C LYS A 16 -11.21 5.43 14.08
N LEU A 17 -9.87 5.52 14.07
CA LEU A 17 -9.13 6.22 13.03
C LEU A 17 -9.34 5.57 11.66
N ARG A 18 -9.27 4.24 11.58
CA ARG A 18 -9.53 3.46 10.37
C ARG A 18 -10.93 3.74 9.81
N ALA A 19 -11.95 3.76 10.68
CA ALA A 19 -13.31 4.06 10.26
C ALA A 19 -13.44 5.49 9.71
N GLN A 20 -12.76 6.46 10.34
CA GLN A 20 -12.73 7.84 9.85
C GLN A 20 -12.08 7.95 8.46
N VAL A 21 -10.90 7.35 8.26
CA VAL A 21 -10.19 7.40 6.97
C VAL A 21 -11.04 6.79 5.85
N LEU A 22 -11.69 5.65 6.09
CA LEU A 22 -12.55 4.99 5.10
C LEU A 22 -13.84 5.77 4.82
N ALA A 23 -14.35 6.53 5.79
CA ALA A 23 -15.52 7.39 5.58
C ALA A 23 -15.18 8.64 4.77
N GLU A 24 -14.01 9.25 5.01
CA GLU A 24 -13.52 10.41 4.27
C GLU A 24 -13.15 10.05 2.83
N GLU A 25 -12.61 8.86 2.62
CA GLU A 25 -12.09 8.42 1.34
C GLU A 25 -12.42 6.95 1.09
N PRO A 26 -13.61 6.67 0.52
CA PRO A 26 -14.16 5.32 0.43
C PRO A 26 -13.57 4.47 -0.71
N LEU A 27 -12.69 5.03 -1.54
CA LEU A 27 -12.10 4.39 -2.70
C LEU A 27 -10.61 4.11 -2.50
N CYS A 28 -10.13 3.02 -3.09
CA CYS A 28 -8.71 2.66 -3.08
C CYS A 28 -7.88 3.68 -3.86
N ARG A 29 -6.93 4.35 -3.21
CA ARG A 29 -6.03 5.34 -3.85
C ARG A 29 -5.24 4.76 -5.01
N MET A 30 -4.69 3.56 -4.84
CA MET A 30 -3.89 2.90 -5.90
C MET A 30 -4.73 2.54 -7.12
N CYS A 31 -5.95 2.05 -6.91
CA CYS A 31 -6.88 1.78 -8.00
C CYS A 31 -7.30 3.08 -8.69
N ALA A 32 -7.63 4.12 -7.92
CA ALA A 32 -8.03 5.42 -8.47
C ALA A 32 -6.91 6.06 -9.32
N ALA A 33 -5.66 5.98 -8.85
CA ALA A 33 -4.49 6.45 -9.62
C ALA A 33 -4.30 5.68 -10.94
N ALA A 34 -4.72 4.42 -10.99
CA ALA A 34 -4.72 3.59 -12.20
C ALA A 34 -6.02 3.69 -13.02
N GLY A 35 -6.94 4.60 -12.68
CA GLY A 35 -8.20 4.83 -13.40
C GLY A 35 -9.34 3.87 -13.05
N TYR A 36 -9.18 3.05 -12.00
CA TYR A 36 -10.20 2.10 -11.54
C TYR A 36 -11.00 2.66 -10.35
N THR A 37 -12.29 2.36 -10.31
CA THR A 37 -13.15 2.65 -9.16
C THR A 37 -13.31 1.38 -8.33
N THR A 38 -12.59 1.28 -7.21
CA THR A 38 -12.62 0.12 -6.33
C THR A 38 -12.82 0.57 -4.88
N PRO A 39 -13.77 0.01 -4.13
CA PRO A 39 -13.94 0.33 -2.71
C PRO A 39 -12.69 0.02 -1.89
N ALA A 40 -12.35 0.90 -0.96
CA ALA A 40 -11.31 0.64 0.03
C ALA A 40 -11.87 -0.22 1.17
N THR A 41 -11.07 -1.19 1.61
CA THR A 41 -11.39 -2.10 2.72
C THR A 41 -10.35 -2.02 3.84
N ASP A 42 -9.18 -1.47 3.55
CA ASP A 42 -8.03 -1.45 4.43
C ASP A 42 -7.46 -0.03 4.48
N VAL A 43 -6.76 0.29 5.57
CA VAL A 43 -6.05 1.56 5.75
C VAL A 43 -4.60 1.21 6.03
N ASP A 44 -3.73 1.79 5.24
CA ASP A 44 -2.31 1.50 5.22
C ASP A 44 -1.49 2.78 5.40
N HIS A 45 -0.27 2.64 5.90
CA HIS A 45 0.68 3.73 6.00
C HIS A 45 1.29 4.00 4.61
N VAL A 46 1.40 5.26 4.18
CA VAL A 46 2.00 5.61 2.88
C VAL A 46 3.50 5.32 2.92
N THR A 47 4.16 5.74 3.99
CA THR A 47 5.56 5.42 4.28
C THR A 47 5.67 4.78 5.65
N ASN A 48 6.58 3.82 5.78
CA ASN A 48 6.88 3.12 7.03
C ASN A 48 8.04 3.76 7.81
N GLY A 49 8.35 5.04 7.57
CA GLY A 49 9.53 5.73 8.12
C GLY A 49 10.86 5.08 7.72
N ASP A 50 11.99 5.64 8.19
CA ASP A 50 13.36 5.10 7.99
C ASP A 50 13.59 3.80 8.79
N GLY A 51 12.72 2.80 8.60
CA GLY A 51 12.71 1.54 9.34
C GLY A 51 11.88 1.53 10.62
N ASP A 52 11.04 2.55 10.86
CA ASP A 52 10.11 2.64 12.00
C ASP A 52 8.66 2.44 11.56
N TYR A 53 8.34 1.17 11.25
CA TYR A 53 7.13 0.67 10.59
C TYR A 53 5.76 1.00 11.22
N THR A 54 5.64 1.95 12.16
CA THR A 54 4.52 1.84 13.10
C THR A 54 3.89 3.09 13.71
N ASP A 55 4.52 4.27 13.70
CA ASP A 55 4.09 5.32 14.64
C ASP A 55 3.51 6.59 14.01
N ASP A 56 3.65 6.80 12.69
CA ASP A 56 3.09 7.97 12.03
C ASP A 56 1.64 7.74 11.57
N ASN A 57 0.70 7.98 12.48
CA ASN A 57 -0.74 7.92 12.24
C ASN A 57 -1.35 9.29 11.83
N ARG A 58 -0.52 10.25 11.39
CA ARG A 58 -1.03 11.49 10.81
C ARG A 58 -1.84 11.17 9.54
N ARG A 59 -2.91 11.91 9.29
CA ARG A 59 -3.86 11.61 8.20
C ARG A 59 -3.18 11.60 6.83
N GLU A 60 -2.13 12.41 6.66
CA GLU A 60 -1.33 12.53 5.44
C GLU A 60 -0.52 11.26 5.14
N ASN A 61 -0.12 10.52 6.18
CA ASN A 61 0.59 9.25 6.05
C ASN A 61 -0.37 8.05 6.01
N LEU A 62 -1.68 8.26 6.00
CA LEU A 62 -2.66 7.17 5.89
C LEU A 62 -3.33 7.19 4.52
N GLN A 63 -3.43 6.01 3.90
CA GLN A 63 -4.11 5.80 2.63
C GLN A 63 -5.13 4.67 2.71
N PRO A 64 -6.35 4.86 2.16
CA PRO A 64 -7.31 3.79 1.99
C PRO A 64 -6.96 2.95 0.76
N LEU A 65 -6.95 1.63 0.93
CA LEU A 65 -6.65 0.65 -0.12
C LEU A 65 -7.69 -0.45 -0.15
N CYS A 66 -7.90 -1.07 -1.32
CA CYS A 66 -8.57 -2.36 -1.39
C CYS A 66 -7.62 -3.46 -0.87
N HIS A 67 -8.19 -4.58 -0.44
CA HIS A 67 -7.42 -5.69 0.12
C HIS A 67 -6.28 -6.17 -0.78
N GLU A 68 -6.53 -6.22 -2.09
CA GLU A 68 -5.53 -6.64 -3.07
C GLU A 68 -4.34 -5.67 -3.16
N CYS A 69 -4.61 -4.36 -3.27
CA CYS A 69 -3.56 -3.34 -3.29
C CYS A 69 -2.77 -3.31 -1.98
N HIS A 70 -3.46 -3.44 -0.84
CA HIS A 70 -2.83 -3.49 0.48
C HIS A 70 -1.88 -4.69 0.61
N SER A 71 -2.35 -5.90 0.27
CA SER A 71 -1.54 -7.12 0.30
C SER A 71 -0.29 -7.01 -0.57
N ARG A 72 -0.43 -6.44 -1.78
CA ARG A 72 0.69 -6.21 -2.69
C ARG A 72 1.72 -5.25 -2.11
N LYS A 73 1.28 -4.12 -1.54
CA LYS A 73 2.17 -3.16 -0.89
C LYS A 73 2.92 -3.79 0.28
N THR A 74 2.21 -4.51 1.15
CA THR A 74 2.84 -5.23 2.28
C THR A 74 3.93 -6.19 1.80
N ARG A 75 3.69 -6.95 0.72
CA ARG A 75 4.72 -7.83 0.14
C ARG A 75 5.93 -7.04 -0.34
N ALA A 76 5.73 -5.98 -1.13
CA ALA A 76 6.82 -5.17 -1.66
C ALA A 76 7.70 -4.58 -0.53
N GLU A 77 7.07 -4.10 0.54
CA GLU A 77 7.77 -3.56 1.71
C GLU A 77 8.55 -4.61 2.51
N ILE A 78 8.04 -5.84 2.59
CA ILE A 78 8.76 -6.97 3.21
C ILE A 78 9.97 -7.38 2.37
N GLU A 79 9.84 -7.32 1.04
CA GLU A 79 10.89 -7.67 0.07
C GLU A 79 11.92 -6.54 -0.10
N GLY A 80 11.69 -5.36 0.51
CA GLY A 80 12.57 -4.20 0.41
C GLY A 80 12.50 -3.50 -0.95
N ALA A 81 11.44 -3.76 -1.72
CA ALA A 81 11.20 -3.11 -2.99
C ALA A 81 10.42 -1.80 -2.77
N ASP A 82 11.05 -0.67 -3.11
CA ASP A 82 10.39 0.65 -3.17
C ASP A 82 9.40 0.78 -4.34
N VAL A 83 9.28 -0.25 -5.19
CA VAL A 83 8.49 -0.23 -6.41
C VAL A 83 7.39 -1.28 -6.37
N ILE A 84 6.17 -0.81 -6.60
CA ILE A 84 5.03 -1.67 -6.92
C ILE A 84 5.29 -2.26 -8.31
N GLU A 85 5.57 -3.56 -8.37
CA GLU A 85 5.67 -4.31 -9.64
C GLU A 85 4.46 -4.00 -10.54
N VAL A 86 4.70 -3.43 -11.72
CA VAL A 86 3.64 -3.15 -12.70
C VAL A 86 3.26 -4.48 -13.36
N ARG A 87 2.11 -5.00 -12.95
CA ARG A 87 1.65 -6.33 -13.37
C ARG A 87 0.96 -6.27 -14.73
N GLY A 88 1.28 -7.24 -15.58
CA GLY A 88 0.68 -7.40 -16.91
C GLY A 88 1.75 -7.53 -17.98
N CYS A 89 1.28 -7.83 -19.19
CA CYS A 89 2.10 -7.79 -20.37
C CYS A 89 1.57 -6.73 -21.33
N ASP A 90 2.45 -6.12 -22.12
CA ASP A 90 2.02 -5.37 -23.29
C ASP A 90 1.37 -6.31 -24.34
N LYS A 91 0.92 -5.72 -25.45
CA LYS A 91 0.32 -6.48 -26.56
C LYS A 91 1.26 -7.51 -27.21
N ASP A 92 2.57 -7.38 -26.97
CA ASP A 92 3.63 -8.22 -27.52
C ASP A 92 4.07 -9.29 -26.50
N GLY A 93 3.51 -9.29 -25.29
CA GLY A 93 3.79 -10.26 -24.22
C GLY A 93 4.90 -9.83 -23.26
N ASN A 94 5.47 -8.63 -23.39
CA ASN A 94 6.56 -8.17 -22.52
C ASN A 94 6.01 -7.69 -21.17
N PRO A 95 6.68 -8.01 -20.05
CA PRO A 95 6.30 -7.51 -18.73
C PRO A 95 6.26 -5.99 -18.69
N LEU A 96 5.18 -5.43 -18.13
CA LEU A 96 5.01 -3.98 -17.99
C LEU A 96 5.94 -3.36 -16.94
N ASP A 97 6.47 -4.15 -16.01
CA ASP A 97 7.44 -3.71 -15.01
C ASP A 97 8.82 -3.45 -15.67
N PRO A 98 9.31 -2.20 -15.71
CA PRO A 98 10.61 -1.87 -16.30
C PRO A 98 11.79 -2.58 -15.61
N ASN A 99 11.66 -2.93 -14.34
CA ASN A 99 12.70 -3.58 -13.55
C ASN A 99 12.62 -5.11 -13.62
N HIS A 100 11.69 -5.68 -14.39
CA HIS A 100 11.60 -7.12 -14.58
C HIS A 100 12.87 -7.66 -15.26
N HIS A 101 13.40 -8.81 -14.82
CA HIS A 101 14.65 -9.39 -15.34
C HIS A 101 14.67 -9.59 -16.87
N TRP A 102 13.49 -9.78 -17.49
CA TRP A 102 13.30 -9.85 -18.94
C TRP A 102 13.56 -8.51 -19.67
N ASN A 103 13.35 -7.39 -18.98
CA ASN A 103 13.60 -6.03 -19.49
C ASN A 103 15.04 -5.55 -19.19
N LEU A 104 15.70 -6.11 -18.17
CA LEU A 104 17.06 -5.73 -17.75
C LEU A 104 18.19 -6.47 -18.51
N SER A 105 17.86 -7.47 -19.33
CA SER A 105 18.81 -8.35 -20.01
C SER A 105 18.97 -8.10 -21.52
N ARG A 106 18.50 -6.95 -22.01
CA ARG A 106 18.72 -6.44 -23.38
C ARG A 106 19.62 -5.23 -23.38
#